data_AF-A0A2H5Y7R5-F1
#
_entry.id   AF-A0A2H5Y7R5-F1
#
_cell.length_a   1.000
_cell.length_b   1.000
_cell.length_c   1.000
_cell.angle_alpha   90.00
_cell.angle_beta   90.00
_cell.angle_gamma   90.00
#
_symmetry.space_group_name_H-M   'P 1'
#
loop_
_entity.id
_entity.type
_entity.pdbx_description
1 polymer ?
#
loop_
_entity_poly.entity_id
_entity_poly.type
_entity_poly.pdbx_seq_one_letter_code
_entity_poly.pdbx_strand_id
1 'polypeptide(L)'
;MPFADKLLTCEKCGRPFVFTVTEQRRMVEAGQPLVEPTMCPRCRAEAAKPRRKLEPGQVYEGRVKWFNPEKGYGFIRCEDGTEIFFHRTGIARPGLILEANQPVTFEVEITPKGPQAVRVTPVPHPATSLPESEHSATSAG
;
A
#
# COMPACT_ATOMS: atom_id res chain seq x y z
N MET A 1 39.72 -18.16 -8.85
CA MET A 1 39.20 -17.65 -7.56
C MET A 1 38.37 -18.77 -6.94
N PRO A 2 38.82 -19.43 -5.86
CA PRO A 2 38.03 -20.52 -5.29
C PRO A 2 36.82 -19.93 -4.58
N PHE A 3 35.64 -20.33 -5.02
CA PHE A 3 34.42 -20.16 -4.24
C PHE A 3 34.59 -20.92 -2.92
N ALA A 4 34.27 -20.30 -1.79
CA ALA A 4 34.40 -20.91 -0.47
C ALA A 4 33.24 -20.49 0.43
N ASP A 5 32.67 -21.42 1.19
CA ASP A 5 31.58 -21.10 2.11
C ASP A 5 32.04 -20.06 3.14
N LYS A 6 31.31 -18.96 3.25
CA LYS A 6 31.66 -17.86 4.14
C LYS A 6 30.56 -17.63 5.16
N LEU A 7 30.93 -17.64 6.45
CA LEU A 7 30.01 -17.31 7.54
C LEU A 7 29.91 -15.79 7.67
N LEU A 8 28.72 -15.24 7.44
CA LEU A 8 28.41 -13.82 7.50
C LEU A 8 27.38 -13.55 8.59
N THR A 9 27.24 -12.29 8.98
CA THR A 9 26.24 -11.86 9.96
C THR A 9 25.26 -10.91 9.30
N CYS A 10 23.96 -11.14 9.48
CA CYS A 10 22.94 -10.29 8.91
C CYS A 10 22.87 -8.96 9.65
N GLU A 11 23.01 -7.84 8.93
CA GLU A 11 22.90 -6.50 9.53
C GLU A 11 21.47 -6.15 10.00
N LYS A 12 20.43 -6.79 9.43
CA LYS A 12 19.03 -6.55 9.80
C LYS A 12 18.58 -7.29 11.06
N CYS A 13 19.05 -8.52 11.29
CA CYS A 13 18.57 -9.37 12.40
C CYS A 13 19.68 -9.91 13.31
N GLY A 14 20.95 -9.58 13.04
CA GLY A 14 22.10 -10.03 13.82
C GLY A 14 22.41 -11.52 13.76
N ARG A 15 21.65 -12.31 12.98
CA ARG A 15 21.83 -13.77 12.91
C ARG A 15 22.97 -14.15 11.96
N PRO A 16 23.81 -15.13 12.32
CA PRO A 16 24.81 -15.68 11.43
C PRO A 16 24.13 -16.47 10.31
N PHE A 17 24.70 -16.43 9.11
CA PHE A 17 24.24 -17.19 7.95
C PHE A 17 25.42 -17.54 7.04
N VAL A 18 25.28 -18.61 6.25
CA VAL A 18 26.34 -19.08 5.36
C VAL A 18 26.08 -18.57 3.94
N PHE A 19 27.04 -17.84 3.40
CA PHE A 19 27.12 -17.52 1.98
C PHE A 19 27.83 -18.66 1.26
N THR A 20 27.02 -19.59 0.73
CA THR A 20 27.50 -20.87 0.22
C THR A 20 28.21 -20.75 -1.12
N VAL A 21 29.08 -21.72 -1.42
CA VAL A 21 29.70 -21.87 -2.75
C VAL A 21 28.66 -21.94 -3.87
N THR A 22 27.51 -22.57 -3.60
CA THR A 22 26.40 -22.66 -4.55
C THR A 22 25.83 -21.28 -4.88
N GLU A 23 25.64 -20.42 -3.88
CA GLU A 23 25.13 -19.07 -4.12
C GLU A 23 26.16 -18.19 -4.84
N GLN A 24 27.44 -18.32 -4.47
CA GLN A 24 28.57 -17.67 -5.15
C GLN A 24 28.66 -18.03 -6.64
N ARG A 25 28.56 -19.33 -6.96
CA ARG A 25 28.62 -19.81 -8.35
C ARG A 25 27.45 -19.26 -9.17
N ARG A 26 26.23 -19.29 -8.61
CA ARG A 26 25.03 -18.76 -9.26
C ARG A 26 25.16 -17.27 -9.60
N MET A 27 25.78 -16.47 -8.74
CA MET A 27 25.99 -15.04 -9.00
C MET A 27 26.91 -14.81 -10.20
N VAL A 28 28.03 -15.54 -10.27
CA VAL A 28 28.97 -15.44 -11.39
C VAL A 28 28.35 -15.97 -12.69
N GLU A 29 27.62 -17.08 -12.64
CA GLU A 29 26.89 -17.62 -13.81
C GLU A 29 25.81 -16.66 -14.32
N ALA A 30 25.18 -15.88 -13.43
CA ALA A 30 24.22 -14.84 -13.78
C ALA A 30 24.87 -13.54 -14.28
N GLY A 31 26.20 -13.47 -14.39
CA GLY A 31 26.94 -12.25 -14.77
C GLY A 31 26.94 -11.17 -13.68
N GLN A 32 26.59 -11.50 -12.44
CA GLN A 32 26.60 -10.59 -11.30
C GLN A 32 27.96 -10.63 -10.59
N PRO A 33 28.48 -9.48 -10.13
CA PRO A 33 29.70 -9.44 -9.34
C PRO A 33 29.52 -10.22 -8.03
N LEU A 34 30.57 -10.90 -7.60
CA LEU A 34 30.61 -11.70 -6.37
C LEU A 34 30.63 -10.79 -5.13
N VAL A 35 29.49 -10.16 -4.84
CA VAL A 35 29.32 -9.27 -3.70
C VAL A 35 28.76 -10.06 -2.53
N GLU A 36 29.39 -9.91 -1.38
CA GLU A 36 28.94 -10.55 -0.15
C GLU A 36 27.63 -9.95 0.34
N PRO A 37 26.63 -10.78 0.65
CA PRO A 37 25.36 -10.26 1.12
C PRO A 37 25.46 -9.73 2.54
N THR A 38 24.86 -8.57 2.76
CA THR A 38 24.69 -7.95 4.10
C THR A 38 23.47 -8.49 4.84
N MET A 39 22.55 -9.12 4.11
CA MET A 39 21.28 -9.63 4.63
C MET A 39 21.20 -11.14 4.44
N CYS A 40 20.76 -11.86 5.48
CA CYS A 40 20.53 -13.29 5.39
C CYS A 40 19.38 -13.63 4.42
N PRO A 41 19.28 -14.88 3.94
CA PRO A 41 18.24 -15.31 3.00
C PRO A 41 16.83 -15.00 3.49
N ARG A 42 16.59 -15.11 4.80
CA ARG A 42 15.30 -14.80 5.41
C ARG A 42 14.98 -13.31 5.32
N CYS A 43 15.91 -12.44 5.71
CA CYS A 43 15.70 -10.99 5.65
C CYS A 43 15.61 -10.47 4.20
N ARG A 44 16.39 -11.04 3.27
CA ARG A 44 16.28 -10.76 1.84
C ARG A 44 14.91 -11.16 1.30
N ALA A 45 14.42 -12.36 1.65
CA ALA A 45 13.10 -12.83 1.25
C ALA A 45 11.95 -12.00 1.86
N GLU A 46 12.10 -11.54 3.10
CA GLU A 46 11.14 -10.62 3.72
C GLU A 46 11.10 -9.26 3.02
N ALA A 47 12.24 -8.71 2.64
CA ALA A 47 12.31 -7.46 1.86
C ALA A 47 11.76 -7.63 0.43
N ALA A 48 11.85 -8.84 -0.12
CA ALA A 48 11.30 -9.18 -1.42
C ALA A 48 9.80 -9.56 -1.40
N LYS A 49 9.13 -9.56 -0.22
CA LYS A 49 7.69 -9.81 -0.17
C LYS A 49 6.96 -8.73 -0.98
N PRO A 50 6.01 -9.11 -1.85
CA PRO A 50 5.22 -8.13 -2.57
C PRO A 50 4.52 -7.21 -1.57
N ARG A 51 4.59 -5.91 -1.89
CA ARG A 51 3.74 -4.86 -1.33
C ARG A 51 2.33 -5.42 -1.06
N ARG A 52 1.89 -5.33 0.20
CA ARG A 52 0.72 -6.03 0.78
C ARG A 52 -0.38 -6.23 -0.25
N LYS A 53 -0.66 -7.48 -0.63
CA LYS A 53 -1.85 -7.81 -1.41
C LYS A 53 -3.08 -7.31 -0.64
N LEU A 54 -4.00 -6.66 -1.33
CA LEU A 54 -5.30 -6.29 -0.78
C LEU A 54 -6.05 -7.60 -0.44
N GLU A 55 -6.25 -7.86 0.85
CA GLU A 55 -6.88 -9.09 1.37
C GLU A 55 -8.38 -8.87 1.57
N PRO A 56 -9.23 -9.87 1.26
CA PRO A 56 -10.67 -9.73 1.45
C PRO A 56 -11.05 -9.55 2.91
N GLY A 57 -12.05 -8.70 3.17
CA GLY A 57 -12.60 -8.48 4.51
C GLY A 57 -11.76 -7.55 5.40
N GLN A 58 -10.71 -6.93 4.86
CA GLN A 58 -9.97 -5.87 5.54
C GLN A 58 -10.35 -4.49 5.01
N VAL A 59 -10.42 -3.51 5.92
CA VAL A 59 -10.63 -2.09 5.59
C VAL A 59 -9.28 -1.46 5.23
N TYR A 60 -9.26 -0.74 4.11
CA TYR A 60 -8.13 0.01 3.61
C TYR A 60 -8.50 1.47 3.42
N GLU A 61 -7.48 2.32 3.47
CA GLU A 61 -7.58 3.75 3.22
C GLU A 61 -6.91 4.09 1.89
N GLY A 62 -7.53 4.98 1.13
CA GLY A 62 -6.99 5.44 -0.13
C GLY A 62 -7.60 6.76 -0.58
N ARG A 63 -7.22 7.19 -1.77
CA ARG A 63 -7.78 8.36 -2.45
C ARG A 63 -8.38 7.96 -3.77
N VAL A 64 -9.54 8.50 -4.08
CA VAL A 64 -10.21 8.26 -5.36
C VAL A 64 -9.33 8.85 -6.46
N LYS A 65 -8.83 8.02 -7.37
CA LYS A 65 -8.01 8.47 -8.50
C LYS A 65 -8.88 9.16 -9.53
N TRP A 66 -10.01 8.53 -9.86
CA TRP A 66 -11.06 9.06 -10.71
C TRP A 66 -12.33 8.25 -10.53
N PHE A 67 -13.47 8.87 -10.77
CA PHE A 67 -14.79 8.25 -10.77
C PHE A 67 -15.59 8.80 -11.94
N ASN A 68 -16.24 7.92 -12.71
CA ASN A 68 -17.16 8.33 -13.75
C ASN A 68 -18.60 8.03 -13.30
N PRO A 69 -19.40 9.04 -12.92
CA PRO A 69 -20.76 8.84 -12.42
C PRO A 69 -21.72 8.32 -13.50
N GLU A 70 -21.50 8.67 -14.76
CA GLU A 70 -22.32 8.22 -15.89
C GLU A 70 -22.14 6.71 -16.14
N LYS A 71 -20.89 6.24 -16.11
CA LYS A 71 -20.57 4.82 -16.29
C LYS A 71 -20.70 4.01 -14.99
N GLY A 72 -20.69 4.66 -13.83
CA GLY A 72 -20.87 4.04 -12.53
C GLY A 72 -19.67 3.25 -12.00
N TYR A 73 -18.45 3.56 -12.43
CA TYR A 73 -17.23 2.91 -11.95
C TYR A 73 -16.07 3.89 -11.77
N GLY A 74 -15.09 3.49 -10.96
CA GLY A 74 -13.90 4.29 -10.67
C GLY A 74 -12.74 3.46 -10.12
N PHE A 75 -11.67 4.16 -9.78
CA PHE A 75 -10.49 3.56 -9.14
C PHE A 75 -10.08 4.36 -7.90
N ILE A 76 -9.65 3.62 -6.88
CA ILE A 76 -9.06 4.17 -5.65
C ILE A 76 -7.58 3.78 -5.64
N ARG A 77 -6.72 4.75 -5.31
CA ARG A 77 -5.29 4.56 -5.13
C ARG A 77 -4.97 4.56 -3.63
N CYS A 78 -4.37 3.47 -3.16
CA CYS A 78 -3.88 3.34 -1.79
C CYS A 78 -2.56 4.10 -1.62
N GLU A 79 -2.19 4.38 -0.38
CA GLU A 79 -0.91 5.06 -0.06
C GLU A 79 0.32 4.23 -0.50
N ASP A 80 0.22 2.90 -0.45
CA ASP A 80 1.27 1.98 -0.93
C ASP A 80 1.43 1.96 -2.47
N GLY A 81 0.53 2.66 -3.18
CA GLY A 81 0.53 2.77 -4.65
C GLY A 81 -0.30 1.71 -5.35
N THR A 82 -0.94 0.80 -4.62
CA THR A 82 -1.90 -0.17 -5.18
C THR A 82 -3.18 0.53 -5.66
N GLU A 83 -3.68 0.12 -6.82
CA GLU A 83 -4.93 0.62 -7.38
C GLU A 83 -6.01 -0.45 -7.29
N ILE A 84 -7.20 -0.07 -6.86
CA ILE A 84 -8.36 -0.97 -6.77
C ILE A 84 -9.55 -0.40 -7.53
N PHE A 85 -10.24 -1.28 -8.24
CA PHE A 85 -11.47 -0.98 -8.95
C PHE A 85 -12.66 -0.95 -7.98
N PHE A 86 -13.58 -0.02 -8.16
CA PHE A 86 -14.88 -0.03 -7.48
C PHE A 86 -16.02 0.27 -8.45
N HIS A 87 -17.19 -0.27 -8.15
CA HIS A 87 -18.43 0.01 -8.85
C HIS A 87 -19.38 0.81 -7.95
N ARG A 88 -20.32 1.57 -8.54
CA ARG A 88 -21.29 2.38 -7.79
C ARG A 88 -22.12 1.57 -6.79
N THR A 89 -22.31 0.27 -7.03
CA THR A 89 -23.02 -0.65 -6.12
C THR A 89 -22.22 -0.96 -4.86
N GLY A 90 -20.90 -0.75 -4.88
CA GLY A 90 -20.01 -0.90 -3.73
C GLY A 90 -19.90 0.36 -2.88
N ILE A 91 -20.56 1.47 -3.25
CA ILE A 91 -20.59 2.69 -2.43
C ILE A 91 -21.59 2.48 -1.29
N ALA A 92 -21.19 2.76 -0.05
CA ALA A 92 -22.00 2.43 1.13
C ALA A 92 -23.34 3.20 1.19
N ARG A 93 -23.42 4.36 0.54
CA ARG A 93 -24.63 5.19 0.47
C ARG A 93 -25.10 5.35 -0.97
N PRO A 94 -26.37 5.02 -1.28
CA PRO A 94 -26.92 5.24 -2.61
C PRO A 94 -26.96 6.74 -2.93
N GLY A 95 -26.57 7.10 -4.15
CA GLY A 95 -26.53 8.50 -4.61
C GLY A 95 -25.32 9.30 -4.15
N LEU A 96 -24.40 8.71 -3.38
CA LEU A 96 -23.15 9.36 -3.02
C LEU A 96 -22.20 9.36 -4.23
N ILE A 97 -21.75 10.55 -4.62
CA ILE A 97 -20.77 10.77 -5.69
C ILE A 97 -19.40 10.99 -5.02
N LEU A 98 -18.39 10.28 -5.53
CA LEU A 98 -17.01 10.42 -5.06
C LEU A 98 -16.24 11.36 -5.99
N GLU A 99 -15.44 12.25 -5.41
CA GLU A 99 -14.63 13.21 -6.15
C GLU A 99 -13.18 12.74 -6.29
N ALA A 100 -12.49 13.17 -7.35
CA ALA A 100 -11.07 12.86 -7.52
C ALA A 100 -10.24 13.47 -6.37
N ASN A 101 -9.21 12.74 -5.93
CA ASN A 101 -8.37 13.02 -4.77
C ASN A 101 -9.07 12.97 -3.40
N GLN A 102 -10.36 12.65 -3.33
CA GLN A 102 -11.08 12.53 -2.06
C GLN A 102 -10.56 11.32 -1.26
N PRO A 103 -10.26 11.49 0.04
CA PRO A 103 -9.86 10.38 0.89
C PRO A 103 -11.08 9.53 1.25
N VAL A 104 -10.93 8.22 1.10
CA VAL A 104 -11.99 7.23 1.31
C VAL A 104 -11.45 6.02 2.05
N THR A 105 -12.30 5.38 2.85
CA THR A 105 -12.10 4.02 3.35
C THR A 105 -12.95 3.05 2.54
N PHE A 106 -12.44 1.84 2.33
CA PHE A 106 -13.14 0.80 1.59
C PHE A 106 -12.73 -0.58 2.10
N GLU A 107 -13.60 -1.56 1.92
CA GLU A 107 -13.29 -2.97 2.15
C GLU A 107 -12.95 -3.63 0.82
N VAL A 108 -12.07 -4.63 0.84
CA VAL A 108 -11.75 -5.42 -0.35
C VAL A 108 -12.61 -6.67 -0.38
N GLU A 109 -13.18 -6.97 -1.53
CA GLU A 109 -13.93 -8.20 -1.79
C GLU A 109 -13.37 -8.90 -3.03
N ILE A 110 -13.19 -10.22 -2.96
CA ILE A 110 -12.75 -11.02 -4.11
C ILE A 110 -13.97 -11.43 -4.93
N THR A 111 -14.01 -10.97 -6.18
CA THR A 111 -15.02 -11.38 -7.15
C THR A 111 -14.42 -12.30 -8.21
N PRO A 112 -15.24 -13.01 -9.00
CA PRO A 112 -14.76 -13.71 -10.20
C PRO A 112 -14.02 -12.81 -11.21
N LYS A 113 -14.14 -11.48 -11.13
CA LYS A 113 -13.40 -10.53 -11.98
C LYS A 113 -12.12 -9.99 -11.34
N GLY A 114 -11.84 -10.35 -10.08
CA GLY A 114 -10.71 -9.85 -9.30
C GLY A 114 -11.13 -9.08 -8.04
N PRO A 115 -10.15 -8.52 -7.30
CA PRO A 115 -10.42 -7.71 -6.11
C PRO A 115 -11.16 -6.43 -6.50
N GLN A 116 -12.27 -6.15 -5.82
CA GLN A 116 -13.01 -4.90 -5.94
C GLN A 116 -13.15 -4.24 -4.58
N ALA A 117 -13.24 -2.92 -4.56
CA ALA A 117 -13.54 -2.14 -3.36
C ALA A 117 -15.06 -2.05 -3.17
N VAL A 118 -15.50 -2.41 -1.97
CA VAL A 118 -16.89 -2.36 -1.49
C VAL A 118 -16.99 -1.55 -0.21
N ARG A 119 -18.22 -1.20 0.19
CA ARG A 119 -18.51 -0.33 1.34
C ARG A 119 -17.67 0.95 1.34
N VAL A 120 -17.47 1.54 0.17
CA VAL A 120 -16.65 2.75 0.02
C VAL A 120 -17.34 3.90 0.76
N THR A 121 -16.63 4.52 1.70
CA THR A 121 -17.09 5.68 2.47
C THR A 121 -16.03 6.78 2.48
N PRO A 122 -16.39 8.06 2.30
CA PRO A 122 -15.46 9.15 2.49
C PRO A 122 -15.05 9.20 3.95
N VAL A 123 -13.74 9.24 4.20
CA VAL A 123 -13.26 9.48 5.57
C VAL A 123 -13.54 10.94 5.89
N PRO A 124 -14.29 11.23 6.98
CA PRO A 124 -14.36 12.59 7.47
C PRO A 124 -12.94 12.95 7.90
N HIS A 125 -12.32 13.92 7.22
CA HIS A 125 -11.12 14.49 7.79
C HIS A 125 -11.53 15.04 9.17
N PRO A 126 -10.82 14.72 10.27
CA PRO A 126 -11.00 15.49 11.47
C PRO A 126 -10.73 16.92 11.06
N ALA A 127 -11.74 17.78 11.24
CA ALA A 127 -11.65 19.19 10.95
C ALA A 127 -10.27 19.69 11.34
N THR A 128 -9.51 20.23 10.38
CA THR A 128 -8.58 21.30 10.70
C THR A 128 -9.43 22.28 11.49
N SER A 129 -9.20 22.26 12.79
CA SER A 129 -9.84 23.12 13.77
C SER A 129 -9.59 24.56 13.35
N LEU A 130 -10.59 25.17 12.73
CA LEU A 130 -10.84 26.59 12.86
C LEU A 130 -12.26 26.71 13.42
N PRO A 131 -12.41 27.05 14.71
CA PRO A 131 -13.72 27.33 15.28
C PRO A 131 -14.34 28.56 14.60
N GLU A 132 -15.66 28.55 14.65
CA GLU A 132 -16.61 29.56 14.20
C GLU A 132 -16.18 31.00 14.44
N SER A 133 -16.39 31.83 13.42
CA SER A 133 -17.13 33.09 13.49
C SER A 133 -17.03 33.87 14.80
N GLU A 134 -16.07 34.79 14.89
CA GLU A 134 -16.16 35.88 15.86
C GLU A 134 -17.22 36.89 15.39
N HIS A 135 -18.48 36.61 15.72
CA HIS A 135 -19.48 37.65 15.91
C HIS A 135 -19.08 38.48 17.13
N SER A 136 -18.25 39.51 16.95
CA SER A 136 -18.15 40.60 17.92
C SER A 136 -19.15 41.68 17.56
N ALA A 137 -20.12 41.80 18.45
CA ALA A 137 -21.24 42.70 18.45
C ALA A 137 -20.83 44.18 18.41
N THR A 138 -21.80 44.98 17.93
CA THR A 138 -22.02 46.41 18.20
C THR A 138 -21.38 46.94 19.49
N SER A 139 -20.75 48.12 19.42
CA SER A 139 -20.61 49.02 20.56
C SER A 139 -20.59 50.46 20.06
N ALA A 140 -21.66 51.16 20.43
CA ALA A 140 -21.78 52.60 20.40
C ALA A 140 -20.86 53.24 21.46
N GLY A 141 -20.38 54.45 21.17
CA GLY A 141 -19.62 55.30 22.08
C GLY A 141 -19.13 56.54 21.35
#